data_AF-A0A1G2M4E9-F1
#
_entry.id   AF-A0A1G2M4E9-F1
#
_cell.length_a   1.000
_cell.length_b   1.000
_cell.length_c   1.000
_cell.angle_alpha   90.00
_cell.angle_beta   90.00
_cell.angle_gamma   90.00
#
_symmetry.space_group_name_H-M   'P 1'
#
loop_
_entity.id
_entity.type
_entity.pdbx_description
1 polymer ?
#
loop_
_entity_poly.entity_id
_entity_poly.type
_entity_poly.pdbx_seq_one_letter_code
_entity_poly.pdbx_strand_id
1 'polypeptide(L)'
;NRGQRPPPGAKAPPCDSYGDVNNDGWVSQGDRDMVFSPGLGTFTLEQQRRADVGYYGIVYPLIFVTTVHYYLSGEIDTFPACHLRPSPCNSIGDIDRDGLVTNKDARLVQYDSITNPPLSGEDRRRADVNGDGTIDYADRQLLEDYAGYLTHPYIDTFPACQSAIACPTGYLYNGSTCVPNETPQTLLP
;
A
#
# COMPACT_ATOMS: atom_id res chain seq x y z
N ASN A 1 -27.07 2.95 13.52
CA ASN A 1 -28.20 3.84 13.22
C ASN A 1 -28.50 3.82 11.72
N ARG A 2 -29.46 3.01 11.24
CA ARG A 2 -29.89 3.00 9.81
C ARG A 2 -31.20 3.77 9.62
N GLY A 3 -31.28 4.99 10.16
CA GLY A 3 -32.53 5.77 10.21
C GLY A 3 -32.43 7.21 9.70
N GLN A 4 -31.23 7.72 9.43
CA GLN A 4 -31.03 9.07 8.88
C GLN A 4 -30.85 8.99 7.37
N ARG A 5 -31.55 9.89 6.66
CA ARG A 5 -31.39 10.06 5.21
C ARG A 5 -29.94 10.46 4.91
N PRO A 6 -29.28 9.88 3.89
CA PRO A 6 -27.92 10.25 3.53
C PRO A 6 -27.81 11.76 3.26
N PRO A 7 -26.72 12.42 3.71
CA PRO A 7 -26.41 13.77 3.27
C PRO A 7 -26.32 13.85 1.73
N PRO A 8 -26.60 15.02 1.12
CA PRO A 8 -26.45 15.19 -0.32
C PRO A 8 -25.03 14.85 -0.80
N GLY A 9 -24.92 14.00 -1.82
CA GLY A 9 -23.64 13.58 -2.39
C GLY A 9 -22.86 12.57 -1.55
N ALA A 10 -23.40 12.12 -0.42
CA ALA A 10 -22.76 11.11 0.41
C ALA A 10 -22.86 9.70 -0.20
N LYS A 11 -21.87 8.85 0.10
CA LYS A 11 -21.81 7.44 -0.30
C LYS A 11 -21.65 6.57 0.94
N ALA A 12 -22.12 5.33 0.90
CA ALA A 12 -21.83 4.39 1.99
C ALA A 12 -20.31 4.10 2.03
N PRO A 13 -19.69 3.79 3.18
CA PRO A 13 -18.30 3.36 3.22
C PRO A 13 -18.04 2.18 2.27
N PRO A 14 -16.95 2.20 1.48
CA PRO A 14 -16.63 1.11 0.55
C PRO A 14 -16.24 -0.19 1.29
N CYS A 15 -15.67 -0.06 2.48
CA CYS A 15 -15.44 -1.16 3.41
C CYS A 15 -15.47 -0.68 4.85
N ASP A 16 -15.94 -1.55 5.75
CA ASP A 16 -16.02 -1.30 7.19
C ASP A 16 -16.60 0.09 7.52
N SER A 17 -15.83 1.01 8.11
CA SER A 17 -16.25 2.40 8.32
C SER A 17 -15.19 3.40 7.86
N TYR A 18 -14.30 2.98 6.95
CA TYR A 18 -13.31 3.89 6.38
C TYR A 18 -14.01 5.02 5.63
N GLY A 19 -13.52 6.26 5.82
CA GLY A 19 -14.10 7.49 5.27
C GLY A 19 -15.24 8.11 6.09
N ASP A 20 -15.98 7.31 6.89
CA ASP A 20 -17.05 7.78 7.78
C ASP A 20 -16.48 8.12 9.15
N VAL A 21 -15.81 9.28 9.24
CA VAL A 21 -15.07 9.70 10.43
C VAL A 21 -16.04 10.05 11.56
N ASN A 22 -17.17 10.66 11.24
CA ASN A 22 -18.17 11.07 12.24
C ASN A 22 -19.05 9.90 12.73
N ASN A 23 -19.00 8.73 12.09
CA ASN A 23 -19.77 7.52 12.37
C ASN A 23 -21.29 7.72 12.23
N ASP A 24 -21.71 8.51 11.23
CA ASP A 24 -23.12 8.71 10.87
C ASP A 24 -23.65 7.67 9.86
N GLY A 25 -22.75 6.80 9.36
CA GLY A 25 -23.03 5.75 8.40
C GLY A 25 -22.72 6.12 6.96
N TRP A 26 -22.22 7.33 6.71
CA TRP A 26 -21.96 7.84 5.36
C TRP A 26 -20.59 8.51 5.26
N VAL A 27 -19.92 8.29 4.13
CA VAL A 27 -18.79 9.11 3.71
C VAL A 27 -19.34 10.36 3.04
N SER A 28 -18.97 11.53 3.53
CA SER A 28 -19.58 12.80 3.13
C SER A 28 -18.63 14.00 3.25
N GLN A 29 -19.14 15.18 2.88
CA GLN A 29 -18.42 16.44 3.15
C GLN A 29 -18.25 16.69 4.65
N GLY A 30 -19.17 16.21 5.49
CA GLY A 30 -19.08 16.34 6.94
C GLY A 30 -17.82 15.68 7.50
N ASP A 31 -17.41 14.52 6.97
CA ASP A 31 -16.19 13.83 7.37
C ASP A 31 -14.93 14.59 6.97
N ARG A 32 -14.94 15.25 5.80
CA ARG A 32 -13.85 16.11 5.33
C ARG A 32 -13.71 17.34 6.22
N ASP A 33 -14.83 17.94 6.61
CA ASP A 33 -14.85 19.13 7.46
C ASP A 33 -14.33 18.85 8.88
N MET A 34 -14.47 17.61 9.37
CA MET A 34 -13.90 17.21 10.67
C MET A 34 -12.38 17.39 10.75
N VAL A 35 -11.66 17.24 9.63
CA VAL A 35 -10.19 17.37 9.60
C VAL A 35 -9.73 18.81 9.78
N PHE A 36 -10.55 19.78 9.39
CA PHE A 36 -10.22 21.22 9.43
C PHE A 36 -10.95 21.99 10.52
N SER A 37 -11.84 21.36 11.28
CA SER A 37 -12.66 22.03 12.29
C SER A 37 -11.81 22.54 13.47
N PRO A 38 -11.72 23.87 13.68
CA PRO A 38 -11.04 24.44 14.84
C PRO A 38 -11.92 24.24 16.09
N GLY A 39 -11.58 23.27 16.96
CA GLY A 39 -12.24 23.19 18.27
C GLY A 39 -12.43 21.82 18.93
N LEU A 40 -12.06 20.70 18.29
CA LEU A 40 -12.02 19.39 18.95
C LEU A 40 -10.69 18.72 18.61
N GLY A 41 -9.68 19.06 19.41
CA GLY A 41 -8.33 18.55 19.30
C GLY A 41 -8.27 17.05 19.62
N THR A 42 -7.75 16.30 18.67
CA THR A 42 -7.53 14.85 18.62
C THR A 42 -8.75 14.03 18.24
N PHE A 43 -8.71 13.51 17.02
CA PHE A 43 -9.49 12.33 16.65
C PHE A 43 -9.30 11.26 17.73
N THR A 44 -10.41 10.63 18.15
CA THR A 44 -10.35 9.37 18.90
C THR A 44 -9.60 8.32 18.07
N LEU A 45 -9.10 7.25 18.70
CA LEU A 45 -8.43 6.17 17.97
C LEU A 45 -9.31 5.61 16.84
N GLU A 46 -10.62 5.48 17.07
CA GLU A 46 -11.55 5.05 16.02
C GLU A 46 -11.72 6.08 14.90
N GLN A 47 -11.73 7.38 15.22
CA GLN A 47 -11.75 8.42 14.18
C GLN A 47 -10.46 8.43 13.36
N GLN A 48 -9.31 8.21 14.00
CA GLN A 48 -8.03 8.06 13.30
C GLN A 48 -8.05 6.85 12.38
N ARG A 49 -8.54 5.71 12.87
CA ARG A 49 -8.68 4.48 12.07
C ARG A 49 -9.57 4.70 10.86
N ARG A 50 -10.76 5.30 11.03
CA ARG A 50 -11.69 5.57 9.93
C ARG A 50 -11.16 6.62 8.95
N ALA A 51 -10.34 7.56 9.41
CA ALA A 51 -9.70 8.57 8.56
C ALA A 51 -8.42 8.08 7.86
N ASP A 52 -7.82 6.96 8.29
CA ASP A 52 -6.66 6.35 7.63
C ASP A 52 -7.05 5.54 6.39
N VAL A 53 -7.72 6.21 5.45
CA VAL A 53 -8.19 5.62 4.19
C VAL A 53 -7.05 5.14 3.29
N GLY A 54 -5.83 5.64 3.52
CA GLY A 54 -4.62 5.20 2.83
C GLY A 54 -3.89 4.03 3.52
N TYR A 55 -4.27 3.67 4.75
CA TYR A 55 -3.59 2.67 5.56
C TYR A 55 -2.09 2.96 5.81
N TYR A 56 -1.78 4.21 6.15
CA TYR A 56 -0.42 4.65 6.52
C TYR A 56 -0.07 4.38 7.98
N GLY A 57 -1.04 3.94 8.79
CA GLY A 57 -0.95 3.84 10.24
C GLY A 57 -1.08 5.18 10.97
N ILE A 58 -1.16 6.29 10.23
CA ILE A 58 -1.40 7.65 10.70
C ILE A 58 -2.26 8.40 9.68
N VAL A 59 -3.05 9.35 10.15
CA VAL A 59 -3.89 10.17 9.27
C VAL A 59 -3.06 11.31 8.69
N TYR A 60 -2.92 11.33 7.37
CA TYR A 60 -2.45 12.50 6.63
C TYR A 60 -3.65 13.32 6.14
N PRO A 61 -3.93 14.52 6.70
CA PRO A 61 -5.09 15.33 6.36
C PRO A 61 -5.33 15.53 4.86
N LEU A 62 -4.28 15.88 4.11
CA LEU A 62 -4.37 16.13 2.67
C LEU A 62 -4.70 14.84 1.90
N ILE A 63 -4.10 13.71 2.28
CA ILE A 63 -4.38 12.42 1.66
C ILE A 63 -5.83 12.04 1.92
N PHE A 64 -6.28 12.06 3.17
CA PHE A 64 -7.66 11.74 3.53
C PHE A 64 -8.67 12.59 2.74
N VAL A 65 -8.51 13.93 2.77
CA VAL A 65 -9.45 14.85 2.11
C VAL A 65 -9.50 14.64 0.60
N THR A 66 -8.38 14.28 0.00
CA THR A 66 -8.25 14.04 -1.45
C THR A 66 -8.81 12.66 -1.83
N THR A 67 -8.48 11.60 -1.10
CA THR A 67 -9.02 10.26 -1.32
C THR A 67 -10.54 10.25 -1.18
N VAL A 68 -11.08 10.89 -0.13
CA VAL A 68 -12.53 11.01 0.06
C VAL A 68 -13.15 11.82 -1.07
N HIS A 69 -12.50 12.87 -1.55
CA HIS A 69 -13.00 13.63 -2.70
C HIS A 69 -13.12 12.75 -3.96
N TYR A 70 -12.08 12.00 -4.31
CA TYR A 70 -12.11 11.08 -5.46
C TYR A 70 -13.15 9.98 -5.31
N TYR A 71 -13.35 9.48 -4.09
CA TYR A 71 -14.39 8.50 -3.82
C TYR A 71 -15.79 9.10 -4.01
N LEU A 72 -16.05 10.29 -3.49
CA LEU A 72 -17.34 10.96 -3.64
C LEU A 72 -17.62 11.35 -5.10
N SER A 73 -16.61 11.78 -5.86
CA SER A 73 -16.75 12.07 -7.30
C SER A 73 -16.91 10.80 -8.16
N GLY A 74 -16.47 9.64 -7.65
CA GLY A 74 -16.51 8.36 -8.37
C GLY A 74 -15.31 8.12 -9.28
N GLU A 75 -14.22 8.88 -9.11
CA GLU A 75 -12.92 8.62 -9.74
C GLU A 75 -12.28 7.34 -9.19
N ILE A 76 -12.56 7.02 -7.92
CA ILE A 76 -12.26 5.73 -7.29
C ILE A 76 -13.55 5.15 -6.68
N ASP A 77 -13.64 3.83 -6.66
CA ASP A 77 -14.78 3.08 -6.11
C ASP A 77 -14.47 2.44 -4.73
N THR A 78 -13.21 2.45 -4.33
CA THR A 78 -12.74 1.92 -3.04
C THR A 78 -11.54 2.70 -2.50
N PHE A 79 -11.22 2.50 -1.21
CA PHE A 79 -10.05 3.09 -0.57
C PHE A 79 -8.87 2.11 -0.54
N PRO A 80 -7.60 2.57 -0.54
CA PRO A 80 -6.45 1.68 -0.34
C PRO A 80 -6.54 0.82 0.93
N ALA A 81 -7.07 1.38 2.02
CA ALA A 81 -7.33 0.63 3.26
C ALA A 81 -8.34 -0.53 3.11
N CYS A 82 -9.11 -0.56 2.02
CA CYS A 82 -10.03 -1.63 1.68
C CYS A 82 -9.43 -2.71 0.78
N HIS A 83 -8.19 -2.53 0.32
CA HIS A 83 -7.51 -3.41 -0.64
C HIS A 83 -6.15 -3.87 -0.12
N LEU A 84 -6.13 -4.42 1.09
CA LEU A 84 -4.92 -4.94 1.72
C LEU A 84 -4.57 -6.31 1.13
N ARG A 85 -3.33 -6.46 0.66
CA ARG A 85 -2.86 -7.66 -0.04
C ARG A 85 -1.52 -8.13 0.52
N PRO A 86 -1.26 -9.46 0.56
CA PRO A 86 0.05 -9.99 0.93
C PRO A 86 1.08 -9.71 -0.16
N SER A 87 2.35 -9.96 0.15
CA SER A 87 3.43 -9.87 -0.84
C SER A 87 3.18 -10.75 -2.08
N PRO A 88 3.43 -10.24 -3.30
CA PRO A 88 3.26 -11.02 -4.52
C PRO A 88 4.33 -12.12 -4.69
N CYS A 89 5.47 -12.03 -3.98
CA CYS A 89 6.53 -13.03 -4.03
C CYS A 89 7.53 -12.89 -2.85
N ASN A 90 8.00 -14.00 -2.27
CA ASN A 90 9.16 -14.07 -1.37
C ASN A 90 9.22 -13.00 -0.24
N SER A 91 8.07 -12.54 0.24
CA SER A 91 7.90 -11.44 1.20
C SER A 91 8.44 -10.08 0.75
N ILE A 92 8.71 -9.89 -0.55
CA ILE A 92 9.07 -8.60 -1.13
C ILE A 92 7.94 -7.59 -0.89
N GLY A 93 8.30 -6.42 -0.39
CA GLY A 93 7.42 -5.32 -0.04
C GLY A 93 6.75 -5.39 1.34
N ASP A 94 6.80 -6.52 2.04
CA ASP A 94 6.28 -6.69 3.42
C ASP A 94 7.41 -6.41 4.42
N ILE A 95 7.76 -5.14 4.59
CA ILE A 95 8.97 -4.68 5.28
C ILE A 95 8.81 -4.80 6.80
N ASP A 96 7.63 -4.46 7.35
CA ASP A 96 7.36 -4.62 8.80
C ASP A 96 6.98 -6.04 9.22
N ARG A 97 6.81 -6.95 8.25
CA ARG A 97 6.53 -8.38 8.45
C ARG A 97 5.18 -8.63 9.11
N ASP A 98 4.22 -7.73 8.92
CA ASP A 98 2.84 -7.95 9.33
C ASP A 98 2.06 -8.88 8.37
N GLY A 99 2.69 -9.24 7.25
CA GLY A 99 2.16 -10.17 6.26
C GLY A 99 1.38 -9.48 5.14
N LEU A 100 1.30 -8.15 5.15
CA LEU A 100 0.66 -7.33 4.15
C LEU A 100 1.70 -6.40 3.51
N VAL A 101 1.43 -5.99 2.27
CA VAL A 101 2.16 -4.89 1.63
C VAL A 101 1.25 -3.69 1.61
N THR A 102 1.65 -2.65 2.33
CA THR A 102 0.81 -1.49 2.60
C THR A 102 1.59 -0.19 2.46
N ASN A 103 0.88 0.93 2.57
CA ASN A 103 1.51 2.23 2.61
C ASN A 103 2.37 2.48 3.88
N LYS A 104 2.29 1.61 4.91
CA LYS A 104 3.24 1.60 6.03
C LYS A 104 4.63 1.17 5.57
N ASP A 105 4.73 0.17 4.69
CA ASP A 105 5.99 -0.29 4.12
C ASP A 105 6.65 0.79 3.28
N ALA A 106 5.87 1.49 2.44
CA ALA A 106 6.37 2.64 1.69
C ALA A 106 6.95 3.74 2.61
N ARG A 107 6.34 3.97 3.79
CA ARG A 107 6.89 4.91 4.77
C ARG A 107 8.20 4.44 5.39
N LEU A 108 8.39 3.13 5.60
CA LEU A 108 9.65 2.59 6.09
C LEU A 108 10.79 2.87 5.12
N VAL A 109 10.55 2.74 3.81
CA VAL A 109 11.50 3.16 2.77
C VAL A 109 11.78 4.67 2.83
N GLN A 110 10.72 5.49 2.92
CA GLN A 110 10.87 6.96 2.97
C GLN A 110 11.74 7.44 4.14
N TYR A 111 11.68 6.75 5.28
CA TYR A 111 12.38 7.17 6.50
C TYR A 111 13.61 6.34 6.84
N ASP A 112 14.00 5.31 6.05
CA ASP A 112 15.15 4.43 6.35
C ASP A 112 16.40 5.23 6.73
N SER A 113 16.76 6.24 5.92
CA SER A 113 17.94 7.09 6.11
C SER A 113 17.99 7.88 7.43
N ILE A 114 16.86 8.05 8.11
CA ILE A 114 16.75 8.80 9.38
C ILE A 114 16.20 7.95 10.53
N THR A 115 15.85 6.69 10.27
CA THR A 115 15.34 5.76 11.29
C THR A 115 16.50 5.16 12.08
N ASN A 116 16.31 4.97 13.38
CA ASN A 116 17.29 4.33 14.25
C ASN A 116 16.65 3.17 15.05
N PRO A 117 17.05 1.91 14.82
CA PRO A 117 18.04 1.49 13.82
C PRO A 117 17.52 1.64 12.37
N PRO A 118 18.40 1.79 11.37
CA PRO A 118 18.03 1.68 9.96
C PRO A 118 17.51 0.27 9.65
N LEU A 119 16.92 0.09 8.46
CA LEU A 119 16.41 -1.21 8.01
C LEU A 119 17.51 -2.29 8.11
N SER A 120 17.13 -3.42 8.71
CA SER A 120 18.01 -4.58 8.88
C SER A 120 18.20 -5.31 7.55
N GLY A 121 19.20 -6.20 7.42
CA GLY A 121 19.55 -6.83 6.15
C GLY A 121 18.38 -7.50 5.41
N GLU A 122 17.51 -8.21 6.13
CA GLU A 122 16.32 -8.82 5.54
C GLU A 122 15.25 -7.78 5.16
N ASP A 123 15.06 -6.74 5.98
CA ASP A 123 14.07 -5.69 5.68
C ASP A 123 14.53 -4.85 4.48
N ARG A 124 15.84 -4.66 4.31
CA ARG A 124 16.44 -4.07 3.12
C ARG A 124 16.17 -4.90 1.87
N ARG A 125 16.31 -6.24 1.96
CA ARG A 125 15.97 -7.15 0.85
C ARG A 125 14.49 -7.05 0.45
N ARG A 126 13.61 -6.87 1.43
CA ARG A 126 12.17 -6.73 1.18
C ARG A 126 11.81 -5.35 0.62
N ALA A 127 12.56 -4.31 1.00
CA ALA A 127 12.36 -2.94 0.56
C ALA A 127 12.81 -2.68 -0.89
N ASP A 128 13.82 -3.40 -1.37
CA ASP A 128 14.29 -3.36 -2.77
C ASP A 128 13.30 -4.12 -3.67
N VAL A 129 12.17 -3.48 -3.97
CA VAL A 129 11.06 -4.07 -4.72
C VAL A 129 11.31 -4.00 -6.23
N ASN A 130 12.22 -3.14 -6.70
CA ASN A 130 12.63 -3.13 -8.10
C ASN A 130 13.79 -4.10 -8.39
N GLY A 131 14.53 -4.55 -7.37
CA GLY A 131 15.62 -5.51 -7.46
C GLY A 131 16.93 -4.94 -8.01
N ASP A 132 17.14 -3.61 -7.91
CA ASP A 132 18.32 -2.93 -8.43
C ASP A 132 19.48 -2.85 -7.41
N GLY A 133 19.25 -3.30 -6.18
CA GLY A 133 20.23 -3.33 -5.10
C GLY A 133 20.32 -2.03 -4.29
N THR A 134 19.55 -1.01 -4.65
CA THR A 134 19.42 0.26 -3.94
C THR A 134 18.02 0.35 -3.35
N ILE A 135 17.90 1.03 -2.20
CA ILE A 135 16.58 1.30 -1.60
C ILE A 135 16.38 2.81 -1.69
N ASP A 136 15.46 3.22 -2.55
CA ASP A 136 15.24 4.64 -2.82
C ASP A 136 13.77 5.01 -3.11
N TYR A 137 13.59 6.17 -3.73
CA TYR A 137 12.26 6.68 -4.06
C TYR A 137 11.51 5.81 -5.08
N ALA A 138 12.21 5.10 -5.97
CA ALA A 138 11.60 4.21 -6.95
C ALA A 138 10.93 3.01 -6.26
N ASP A 139 11.57 2.44 -5.24
CA ASP A 139 10.96 1.37 -4.43
C ASP A 139 9.72 1.84 -3.69
N ARG A 140 9.82 3.03 -3.09
CA ARG A 140 8.68 3.67 -2.41
C ARG A 140 7.50 3.85 -3.36
N GLN A 141 7.74 4.30 -4.60
CA GLN A 141 6.68 4.45 -5.59
C GLN A 141 6.04 3.11 -5.96
N LEU A 142 6.84 2.07 -6.18
CA LEU A 142 6.29 0.75 -6.49
C LEU A 142 5.46 0.19 -5.33
N LEU A 143 5.89 0.38 -4.09
CA LEU A 143 5.10 0.03 -2.90
C LEU A 143 3.76 0.79 -2.85
N GLU A 144 3.76 2.09 -3.14
CA GLU A 144 2.56 2.92 -3.24
C GLU A 144 1.64 2.47 -4.40
N ASP A 145 2.20 2.09 -5.54
CA ASP A 145 1.46 1.58 -6.70
C ASP A 145 0.83 0.21 -6.40
N TYR A 146 1.50 -0.63 -5.61
CA TYR A 146 0.99 -1.94 -5.19
C TYR A 146 -0.07 -1.82 -4.08
N ALA A 147 0.21 -1.05 -3.04
CA ALA A 147 -0.70 -0.84 -1.91
C ALA A 147 -1.91 0.04 -2.29
N GLY A 148 -1.76 0.85 -3.33
CA GLY A 148 -2.73 1.83 -3.78
C GLY A 148 -2.42 3.22 -3.23
N TYR A 149 -2.21 4.16 -4.13
CA TYR A 149 -2.06 5.58 -3.84
C TYR A 149 -2.84 6.41 -4.84
N LEU A 150 -3.89 7.09 -4.37
CA LEU A 150 -4.69 8.15 -5.02
C LEU A 150 -5.01 7.99 -6.52
N THR A 151 -4.02 8.05 -7.40
CA THR A 151 -4.15 8.05 -8.86
C THR A 151 -3.07 7.23 -9.59
N HIS A 152 -2.21 6.50 -8.88
CA HIS A 152 -1.22 5.65 -9.54
C HIS A 152 -1.86 4.43 -10.19
N PRO A 153 -1.30 3.92 -11.30
CA PRO A 153 -1.72 2.65 -11.85
C PRO A 153 -1.47 1.55 -10.82
N TYR A 154 -2.51 0.80 -10.46
CA TYR A 154 -2.33 -0.39 -9.62
C TYR A 154 -1.42 -1.39 -10.33
N ILE A 155 -0.38 -1.82 -9.64
CA ILE A 155 0.43 -2.97 -10.03
C ILE A 155 0.04 -4.19 -9.18
N ASP A 156 0.13 -5.37 -9.79
CA ASP A 156 -0.19 -6.65 -9.12
C ASP A 156 1.06 -7.47 -8.79
N THR A 157 2.24 -6.99 -9.19
CA THR A 157 3.52 -7.64 -8.92
C THR A 157 4.65 -6.62 -8.93
N PHE A 158 5.79 -6.97 -8.33
CA PHE A 158 6.98 -6.14 -8.29
C PHE A 158 8.01 -6.59 -9.33
N PRO A 159 8.84 -5.69 -9.90
CA PRO A 159 9.93 -6.08 -10.78
C PRO A 159 10.90 -7.10 -10.13
N ALA A 160 11.20 -6.97 -8.83
CA ALA A 160 12.00 -7.94 -8.10
C ALA A 160 11.40 -9.36 -8.07
N CYS A 161 10.08 -9.51 -8.27
CA CYS A 161 9.45 -10.82 -8.41
C CYS A 161 9.82 -11.55 -9.70
N GLN A 162 10.18 -10.80 -10.75
CA GLN A 162 10.65 -11.37 -12.02
C GLN A 162 12.14 -11.74 -11.93
N SER A 163 12.91 -10.97 -11.15
CA SER A 163 14.32 -11.25 -10.84
C SER A 163 14.51 -12.45 -9.90
N ALA A 164 13.44 -13.00 -9.33
CA ALA A 164 13.47 -14.20 -8.49
C ALA A 164 13.97 -15.46 -9.22
N ILE A 165 14.28 -15.37 -10.52
CA ILE A 165 14.97 -16.43 -11.23
C ILE A 165 16.02 -15.90 -12.23
N ALA A 166 16.91 -15.01 -11.77
CA ALA A 166 18.19 -14.83 -12.46
C ALA A 166 19.17 -15.90 -11.97
N CYS A 167 19.59 -16.81 -12.85
CA CYS A 167 20.57 -17.83 -12.50
C CYS A 167 21.96 -17.17 -12.36
N PRO A 168 22.61 -17.23 -11.18
CA PRO A 168 23.92 -16.58 -10.97
C PRO A 168 24.98 -17.03 -11.98
N THR A 169 24.86 -18.28 -12.41
CA THR A 169 25.53 -18.84 -13.59
C THR A 169 24.52 -19.75 -14.30
N GLY A 170 24.46 -19.70 -15.63
CA GLY A 170 23.54 -20.54 -16.38
C GLY A 170 22.30 -19.83 -16.93
N TYR A 171 21.28 -20.61 -17.25
CA TYR A 171 20.02 -20.17 -17.82
C TYR A 171 18.81 -20.82 -17.13
N LEU A 172 17.65 -20.22 -17.36
CA LEU A 172 16.35 -20.71 -16.90
C LEU A 172 15.83 -21.86 -17.76
N TYR A 173 15.63 -23.04 -17.18
CA TYR A 173 14.84 -24.12 -17.76
C TYR A 173 13.39 -24.07 -17.26
N ASN A 174 12.46 -24.20 -18.20
CA ASN A 174 11.01 -24.16 -17.97
C ASN A 174 10.51 -22.96 -17.13
N GLY A 175 11.24 -21.83 -17.20
CA GLY A 175 10.87 -20.59 -16.51
C GLY A 175 10.93 -20.64 -14.98
N SER A 176 11.55 -21.67 -14.38
CA SER A 176 11.62 -21.81 -12.91
C SER A 176 12.88 -22.50 -12.36
N THR A 177 13.68 -23.18 -13.19
CA THR A 177 14.82 -23.98 -12.73
C THR A 177 16.14 -23.45 -13.27
N CYS A 178 17.12 -23.22 -12.40
CA CYS A 178 18.45 -22.82 -12.85
C CYS A 178 19.28 -23.99 -13.35
N VAL A 179 19.77 -23.85 -14.58
CA VAL A 179 20.61 -24.83 -15.26
C VAL A 179 21.97 -24.18 -15.57
N PRO A 180 23.09 -24.72 -15.06
CA PRO A 180 24.43 -24.21 -15.37
C PRO A 180 24.71 -24.19 -16.88
N ASN A 181 25.47 -23.20 -17.38
CA ASN A 181 25.79 -23.02 -18.81
C ASN A 181 26.48 -24.24 -19.44
N GLU A 182 27.16 -25.04 -18.61
CA GLU A 182 27.84 -26.26 -19.01
C GLU A 182 26.91 -27.47 -19.20
N THR A 183 25.60 -27.30 -18.97
CA THR A 183 24.58 -28.32 -19.23
C THR A 183 23.95 -28.12 -20.62
N PRO A 184 24.18 -29.04 -21.58
CA PRO A 184 23.56 -28.99 -22.90
C PRO A 184 22.03 -29.09 -22.81
N GLN A 185 21.31 -28.22 -23.52
CA GLN A 185 19.83 -28.19 -23.54
C GLN A 185 19.20 -29.52 -23.96
N THR A 186 19.93 -30.35 -24.71
CA THR A 186 19.48 -31.66 -25.20
C THR A 186 19.46 -32.76 -24.13
N LEU A 187 19.97 -32.49 -22.93
CA LEU A 187 19.98 -33.43 -21.79
C LEU A 187 18.92 -33.09 -20.73
N LEU A 188 18.07 -32.09 -20.99
CA LEU A 188 17.00 -31.69 -20.09
C LEU A 188 15.72 -32.52 -20.38
N PRO A 189 15.02 -33.01 -19.35
CA PRO A 189 13.87 -33.91 -19.47
C PRO A 189 12.59 -33.22 -19.92
#